data_AF-A0AAN6Y0F8-F1
#
_entry.id   AF-A0AAN6Y0F8-F1
#
_cell.length_a   1.000
_cell.length_b   1.000
_cell.length_c   1.000
_cell.angle_alpha   90.00
_cell.angle_beta   90.00
_cell.angle_gamma   90.00
#
_symmetry.space_group_name_H-M   'P 1'
#
loop_
_entity.id
_entity.type
_entity.pdbx_description
1 polymer ?
#
loop_
_entity_poly.entity_id
_entity_poly.type
_entity_poly.pdbx_seq_one_letter_code
_entity_poly.pdbx_strand_id
1 'polypeptide(L)'
;MSTIASHVELSNAPAQAAPPLARPHPLRDHHFTSDEAIDGPWARKVAIAFDGGGVRGYSSLLILKRIMEEIKRIELEHDPAAKSSAYYGWQGPQSPDGGDPPTSDGVYLPCHYFDYMAGTSTGGLSAIMLGRLRMSVDDALAQYTQFGNEVFGKARWWHERSILWYPRAKYPSRKVRAAFKRIIMEQLERMEDGNSEAGSEERASREPFKYREDRTRTMVFSFCIDKKLGVDRPHLWRTYDNNWGTNTLNGSRAHDEEIWKVARATSAAPRYFESIKLGGSGNRQKHFDGGMCANNPSLKAFWEIHHLHGQLTPAFFVSIGTGKKSPETTAEARVRLRDFDRVTKTDDVRRKQFVKKYLEIGSHWKDFMTDTEGDHGYQGWDNVGSLQNMPRVRFNVEGDLARIPLDDWRPTGSGAATLEQMRLATEQYLDQEDQRTKITEAARTLVRIRRERSKTERWESFAVDVTYRCPNPECALMPLYKTRDEFRKHVELPGGRHTGIEEDGIEDFLNTGRRWMR
;
A
#
# COMPACT_ATOMS: atom_id res chain seq x y z
N MET A 1 -1.20 -34.50 79.03
CA MET A 1 -1.53 -34.79 77.62
C MET A 1 -2.88 -34.18 77.31
N SER A 2 -2.90 -33.06 76.59
CA SER A 2 -3.96 -32.65 75.65
C SER A 2 -3.67 -31.20 75.24
N THR A 3 -3.05 -31.03 74.09
CA THR A 3 -2.79 -29.73 73.47
C THR A 3 -4.02 -29.39 72.62
N ILE A 4 -4.76 -28.35 72.98
CA ILE A 4 -5.91 -27.86 72.22
C ILE A 4 -5.40 -27.04 71.05
N ALA A 5 -5.51 -27.57 69.84
CA ALA A 5 -5.27 -26.85 68.59
C ALA A 5 -6.51 -26.02 68.24
N SER A 6 -6.37 -24.69 68.22
CA SER A 6 -7.37 -23.77 67.69
C SER A 6 -7.22 -23.69 66.16
N HIS A 7 -8.20 -24.21 65.43
CA HIS A 7 -8.34 -24.00 63.99
C HIS A 7 -8.67 -22.52 63.71
N VAL A 8 -7.82 -21.86 62.91
CA VAL A 8 -8.14 -20.59 62.25
C VAL A 8 -8.68 -20.94 60.87
N GLU A 9 -9.97 -20.75 60.65
CA GLU A 9 -10.57 -20.79 59.31
C GLU A 9 -10.08 -19.56 58.52
N LEU A 10 -9.16 -19.78 57.59
CA LEU A 10 -8.82 -18.81 56.55
C LEU A 10 -9.97 -18.78 55.54
N SER A 11 -10.76 -17.70 55.58
CA SER A 11 -11.78 -17.44 54.55
C SER A 11 -11.10 -17.24 53.20
N ASN A 12 -11.19 -18.23 52.31
CA ASN A 12 -10.89 -18.08 50.90
C ASN A 12 -12.01 -17.28 50.21
N ALA A 13 -12.03 -15.96 50.42
CA ALA A 13 -12.76 -15.07 49.53
C ALA A 13 -11.90 -14.85 48.27
N PRO A 14 -12.41 -15.12 47.05
CA PRO A 14 -11.68 -14.79 45.85
C PRO A 14 -11.43 -13.29 45.83
N ALA A 15 -10.18 -12.88 45.57
CA ALA A 15 -9.83 -11.49 45.33
C ALA A 15 -10.77 -10.95 44.25
N GLN A 16 -11.64 -10.01 44.63
CA GLN A 16 -12.47 -9.29 43.66
C GLN A 16 -11.50 -8.68 42.65
N ALA A 17 -11.57 -9.16 41.41
CA ALA A 17 -10.87 -8.54 40.30
C ALA A 17 -11.21 -7.06 40.33
N ALA A 18 -10.20 -6.20 40.29
CA ALA A 18 -10.41 -4.77 40.16
C ALA A 18 -11.42 -4.53 39.01
N PRO A 19 -12.42 -3.66 39.19
CA PRO A 19 -13.36 -3.37 38.12
C PRO A 19 -12.56 -3.01 36.87
N PRO A 20 -12.92 -3.54 35.68
CA PRO A 20 -12.22 -3.20 34.46
C PRO A 20 -12.21 -1.67 34.36
N LEU A 21 -11.01 -1.08 34.26
CA LEU A 21 -10.85 0.37 34.04
C LEU A 21 -11.89 0.79 33.00
N ALA A 22 -12.79 1.71 33.39
CA ALA A 22 -13.83 2.21 32.50
C ALA A 22 -13.13 2.66 31.21
N ARG A 23 -13.37 1.93 30.12
CA ARG A 23 -12.69 2.19 28.86
C ARG A 23 -13.21 3.53 28.34
N PRO A 24 -12.35 4.52 28.10
CA PRO A 24 -12.80 5.87 27.77
C PRO A 24 -13.62 5.84 26.48
N HIS A 25 -14.67 6.68 26.44
CA HIS A 25 -15.39 6.94 25.21
C HIS A 25 -14.43 7.51 24.15
N PRO A 26 -14.67 7.21 22.86
CA PRO A 26 -13.80 7.70 21.81
C PRO A 26 -13.95 9.20 21.64
N LEU A 27 -12.88 9.86 21.19
CA LEU A 27 -12.88 11.27 20.84
C LEU A 27 -13.66 11.47 19.52
N ARG A 28 -14.67 12.34 19.55
CA ARG A 28 -15.65 12.48 18.46
C ARG A 28 -15.63 13.84 17.76
N ASP A 29 -15.12 14.88 18.41
CA ASP A 29 -15.15 16.23 17.84
C ASP A 29 -14.46 16.31 16.48
N HIS A 30 -14.92 17.22 15.63
CA HIS A 30 -14.35 17.48 14.30
C HIS A 30 -12.82 17.65 14.34
N HIS A 31 -12.30 18.29 15.40
CA HIS A 31 -10.87 18.44 15.62
C HIS A 31 -10.12 17.10 15.66
N PHE A 32 -10.71 16.06 16.25
CA PHE A 32 -10.08 14.75 16.40
C PHE A 32 -10.31 13.82 15.21
N THR A 33 -11.32 14.06 14.39
CA THR A 33 -11.74 13.11 13.33
C THR A 33 -11.48 13.64 11.93
N SER A 34 -11.33 14.96 11.75
CA SER A 34 -11.16 15.59 10.44
C SER A 34 -9.72 15.59 9.92
N ASP A 35 -9.59 15.68 8.60
CA ASP A 35 -8.32 15.98 7.92
C ASP A 35 -7.99 17.48 7.95
N GLU A 36 -8.97 18.33 8.21
CA GLU A 36 -8.85 19.80 8.13
C GLU A 36 -8.32 20.43 9.42
N ALA A 37 -8.43 19.72 10.55
CA ALA A 37 -7.93 20.19 11.83
C ALA A 37 -6.40 20.02 11.88
N ILE A 38 -5.64 21.08 11.59
CA ILE A 38 -4.19 21.07 11.31
C ILE A 38 -3.33 20.30 12.34
N ASP A 39 -3.71 20.34 13.61
CA ASP A 39 -3.05 19.69 14.75
C ASP A 39 -3.75 18.41 15.23
N GLY A 40 -4.84 18.03 14.59
CA GLY A 40 -5.58 16.80 14.84
C GLY A 40 -4.78 15.53 14.45
N PRO A 41 -5.14 14.38 15.03
CA PRO A 41 -4.39 13.13 14.85
C PRO A 41 -4.41 12.59 13.41
N TRP A 42 -5.37 13.04 12.59
CA TRP A 42 -5.50 12.63 11.19
C TRP A 42 -4.99 13.66 10.17
N ALA A 43 -4.66 14.88 10.60
CA ALA A 43 -4.33 16.00 9.70
C ALA A 43 -3.13 15.68 8.81
N ARG A 44 -2.01 15.33 9.45
CA ARG A 44 -0.76 14.99 8.76
C ARG A 44 -0.72 13.50 8.45
N LYS A 45 -0.41 13.19 7.19
CA LYS A 45 -0.47 11.82 6.66
C LYS A 45 0.81 11.03 6.89
N VAL A 46 0.69 9.72 6.98
CA VAL A 46 1.82 8.79 7.01
C VAL A 46 1.84 8.04 5.68
N ALA A 47 3.00 8.01 5.03
CA ALA A 47 3.13 7.41 3.71
C ALA A 47 4.29 6.42 3.63
N ILE A 48 4.12 5.40 2.79
CA ILE A 48 5.18 4.48 2.39
C ILE A 48 5.26 4.39 0.86
N ALA A 49 6.46 4.32 0.33
CA ALA A 49 6.73 4.16 -1.09
C ALA A 49 7.65 2.95 -1.35
N PHE A 50 7.29 2.13 -2.35
CA PHE A 50 8.07 0.98 -2.80
C PHE A 50 8.60 1.20 -4.21
N ASP A 51 9.90 1.00 -4.37
CA ASP A 51 10.54 1.15 -5.68
C ASP A 51 10.22 -0.01 -6.61
N GLY A 52 10.37 0.25 -7.91
CA GLY A 52 10.44 -0.81 -8.92
C GLY A 52 11.75 -1.58 -8.86
N GLY A 53 11.72 -2.86 -9.23
CA GLY A 53 12.95 -3.66 -9.25
C GLY A 53 12.82 -5.13 -9.62
N GLY A 54 11.72 -5.55 -10.25
CA GLY A 54 11.50 -6.95 -10.59
C GLY A 54 11.47 -7.83 -9.34
N VAL A 55 12.01 -9.06 -9.42
CA VAL A 55 12.03 -10.04 -8.31
C VAL A 55 12.59 -9.50 -7.00
N ARG A 56 13.48 -8.50 -7.06
CA ARG A 56 14.09 -7.82 -5.90
C ARG A 56 13.09 -7.11 -5.00
N GLY A 57 11.87 -6.83 -5.47
CA GLY A 57 10.77 -6.34 -4.63
C GLY A 57 10.43 -7.26 -3.43
N TYR A 58 10.86 -8.53 -3.48
CA TYR A 58 10.81 -9.44 -2.33
C TYR A 58 11.60 -8.90 -1.12
N SER A 59 12.79 -8.33 -1.34
CA SER A 59 13.59 -7.68 -0.30
C SER A 59 12.83 -6.52 0.35
N SER A 60 12.13 -5.70 -0.44
CA SER A 60 11.34 -4.59 0.10
C SER A 60 10.23 -5.06 1.06
N LEU A 61 9.60 -6.20 0.77
CA LEU A 61 8.63 -6.83 1.68
C LEU A 61 9.28 -7.38 2.96
N LEU A 62 10.49 -7.94 2.88
CA LEU A 62 11.25 -8.39 4.06
C LEU A 62 11.64 -7.22 4.97
N ILE A 63 12.04 -6.08 4.40
CA ILE A 63 12.31 -4.85 5.16
C ILE A 63 11.04 -4.41 5.90
N LEU A 64 9.90 -4.35 5.19
CA LEU A 64 8.63 -4.00 5.82
C LEU A 64 8.25 -5.03 6.90
N LYS A 65 8.51 -6.32 6.68
CA LYS A 65 8.25 -7.37 7.68
C LYS A 65 8.98 -7.06 8.98
N ARG A 66 10.28 -6.74 8.92
CA ARG A 66 11.07 -6.37 10.11
C ARG A 66 10.52 -5.13 10.81
N ILE A 67 10.05 -4.13 10.06
CA ILE A 67 9.38 -2.94 10.64
C ILE A 67 8.08 -3.33 11.35
N MET A 68 7.25 -4.18 10.73
CA MET A 68 5.97 -4.60 11.30
C MET A 68 6.13 -5.53 12.50
N GLU A 69 7.19 -6.35 12.54
CA GLU A 69 7.57 -7.15 13.72
C GLU A 69 7.95 -6.25 14.91
N GLU A 70 8.73 -5.19 14.65
CA GLU A 70 9.08 -4.22 15.70
C GLU A 70 7.87 -3.39 16.15
N ILE A 71 6.97 -3.03 15.23
CA ILE A 71 5.66 -2.42 15.57
C ILE A 71 4.87 -3.33 16.50
N LYS A 72 4.73 -4.62 16.15
CA LYS A 72 4.03 -5.60 16.99
C LYS A 72 4.65 -5.69 18.39
N ARG A 73 5.99 -5.71 18.48
CA ARG A 73 6.69 -5.73 19.76
C ARG A 73 6.35 -4.50 20.61
N ILE A 74 6.43 -3.30 20.04
CA ILE A 74 6.17 -2.03 20.74
C ILE A 74 4.69 -1.88 21.13
N GLU A 75 3.76 -2.34 20.30
CA GLU A 75 2.33 -2.29 20.59
C GLU A 75 1.97 -3.15 21.79
N LEU A 76 2.52 -4.37 21.85
CA LEU A 76 2.34 -5.28 22.97
C LEU A 76 3.04 -4.80 24.25
N GLU A 77 4.17 -4.09 24.12
CA GLU A 77 4.85 -3.42 25.24
C GLU A 77 3.99 -2.30 25.83
N HIS A 78 3.27 -1.55 24.99
CA HIS A 78 2.37 -0.49 25.44
C HIS A 78 1.03 -0.99 25.99
N ASP A 79 0.42 -2.00 25.36
CA ASP A 79 -0.83 -2.60 25.80
C ASP A 79 -0.87 -4.09 25.40
N PRO A 80 -0.70 -5.03 26.33
CA PRO A 80 -0.79 -6.47 26.05
C PRO A 80 -2.14 -6.92 25.49
N ALA A 81 -3.22 -6.15 25.66
CA ALA A 81 -4.52 -6.43 25.07
C ALA A 81 -4.60 -6.06 23.58
N ALA A 82 -3.67 -5.25 23.07
CA ALA A 82 -3.58 -4.88 21.66
C ALA A 82 -3.03 -6.02 20.79
N LYS A 83 -3.74 -7.16 20.76
CA LYS A 83 -3.31 -8.36 20.04
C LYS A 83 -3.34 -8.21 18.51
N SER A 84 -3.96 -7.16 18.00
CA SER A 84 -3.99 -6.85 16.57
C SER A 84 -3.81 -5.36 16.32
N SER A 85 -3.34 -5.04 15.12
CA SER A 85 -3.27 -3.65 14.65
C SER A 85 -4.64 -2.98 14.47
N ALA A 86 -5.75 -3.74 14.46
CA ALA A 86 -7.11 -3.19 14.41
C ALA A 86 -7.64 -2.86 15.82
N TYR A 87 -6.94 -3.29 16.88
CA TYR A 87 -7.36 -3.10 18.27
C TYR A 87 -7.85 -1.68 18.53
N TYR A 88 -8.99 -1.61 19.19
CA TYR A 88 -9.69 -0.38 19.49
C TYR A 88 -10.22 -0.49 20.91
N GLY A 89 -9.76 0.42 21.79
CA GLY A 89 -10.04 0.33 23.22
C GLY A 89 -11.54 0.41 23.53
N TRP A 90 -12.29 1.17 22.74
CA TRP A 90 -13.73 1.27 22.87
C TRP A 90 -14.43 0.24 21.97
N GLN A 91 -15.04 -0.78 22.56
CA GLN A 91 -15.75 -1.82 21.79
C GLN A 91 -17.21 -1.46 21.47
N GLY A 92 -17.71 -0.36 22.03
CA GLY A 92 -19.11 0.06 21.93
C GLY A 92 -20.07 -0.90 22.64
N PRO A 93 -21.39 -0.65 22.55
CA PRO A 93 -22.39 -1.65 22.91
C PRO A 93 -22.34 -2.83 21.94
N GLN A 94 -22.75 -4.02 22.41
CA GLN A 94 -22.84 -5.20 21.55
C GLN A 94 -23.68 -4.88 20.31
N SER A 95 -23.18 -5.24 19.12
CA SER A 95 -23.95 -5.09 17.89
C SER A 95 -25.30 -5.81 18.05
N PRO A 96 -26.43 -5.24 17.60
CA PRO A 96 -27.72 -5.92 17.66
C PRO A 96 -27.71 -7.32 17.02
N ASP A 97 -26.79 -7.54 16.08
CA ASP A 97 -26.62 -8.78 15.34
C ASP A 97 -25.68 -9.80 16.04
N GLY A 98 -25.28 -9.53 17.30
CA GLY A 98 -24.58 -10.48 18.18
C GLY A 98 -23.15 -10.86 17.78
N GLY A 99 -22.45 -10.01 17.01
CA GLY A 99 -21.07 -10.29 16.56
C GLY A 99 -20.00 -9.53 17.32
N ASP A 100 -18.93 -10.22 17.69
CA ASP A 100 -17.64 -9.62 18.03
C ASP A 100 -17.02 -8.96 16.79
N PRO A 101 -16.13 -7.96 16.95
CA PRO A 101 -15.35 -7.44 15.84
C PRO A 101 -14.65 -8.58 15.09
N PRO A 102 -14.54 -8.53 13.76
CA PRO A 102 -13.68 -9.44 13.00
C PRO A 102 -12.21 -9.07 13.28
N THR A 103 -11.70 -9.42 14.45
CA THR A 103 -10.28 -9.28 14.80
C THR A 103 -9.63 -10.65 14.75
N SER A 104 -8.74 -10.84 13.77
CA SER A 104 -7.79 -11.94 13.79
C SER A 104 -6.68 -11.61 14.80
N ASP A 105 -6.76 -12.24 15.97
CA ASP A 105 -5.72 -12.15 17.00
C ASP A 105 -4.33 -12.41 16.38
N GLY A 106 -3.37 -11.56 16.69
CA GLY A 106 -1.98 -11.67 16.24
C GLY A 106 -1.66 -10.99 14.90
N VAL A 107 -2.64 -10.42 14.20
CA VAL A 107 -2.45 -9.83 12.85
C VAL A 107 -2.20 -8.32 12.89
N TYR A 108 -1.09 -7.91 12.28
CA TYR A 108 -0.67 -6.53 12.15
C TYR A 108 -0.60 -6.12 10.67
N LEU A 109 -1.56 -5.29 10.24
CA LEU A 109 -1.70 -4.88 8.84
C LEU A 109 -0.99 -3.54 8.60
N PRO A 110 -0.14 -3.43 7.57
CA PRO A 110 0.50 -2.16 7.23
C PRO A 110 -0.50 -1.03 6.94
N CYS A 111 -1.69 -1.34 6.39
CA CYS A 111 -2.73 -0.35 6.11
C CYS A 111 -3.28 0.33 7.39
N HIS A 112 -3.02 -0.21 8.59
CA HIS A 112 -3.38 0.47 9.84
C HIS A 112 -2.36 1.53 10.30
N TYR A 113 -1.16 1.52 9.72
CA TYR A 113 -0.07 2.43 10.08
C TYR A 113 0.24 3.46 8.99
N PHE A 114 -0.17 3.20 7.74
CA PHE A 114 0.06 4.08 6.59
C PHE A 114 -1.26 4.55 5.98
N ASP A 115 -1.40 5.87 5.84
CA ASP A 115 -2.51 6.50 5.12
C ASP A 115 -2.36 6.33 3.61
N TYR A 116 -1.11 6.33 3.13
CA TYR A 116 -0.77 6.23 1.73
C TYR A 116 0.26 5.14 1.46
N MET A 117 0.01 4.34 0.44
CA MET A 117 0.98 3.37 -0.09
C MET A 117 1.20 3.62 -1.58
N ALA A 118 2.42 3.98 -1.94
CA ALA A 118 2.82 4.24 -3.32
C ALA A 118 3.74 3.14 -3.84
N GLY A 119 3.64 2.82 -5.13
CA GLY A 119 4.53 1.84 -5.73
C GLY A 119 4.69 1.94 -7.24
N THR A 120 5.84 1.49 -7.72
CA THR A 120 6.16 1.36 -9.14
C THR A 120 6.60 -0.06 -9.46
N SER A 121 6.21 -0.60 -10.62
CA SER A 121 6.55 -1.96 -11.05
C SER A 121 6.15 -3.00 -9.99
N THR A 122 7.08 -3.86 -9.56
CA THR A 122 6.86 -4.80 -8.45
C THR A 122 6.59 -4.11 -7.11
N GLY A 123 7.11 -2.90 -6.87
CA GLY A 123 6.69 -2.07 -5.74
C GLY A 123 5.22 -1.63 -5.85
N GLY A 124 4.71 -1.44 -7.07
CA GLY A 124 3.28 -1.21 -7.33
C GLY A 124 2.41 -2.41 -6.96
N LEU A 125 2.90 -3.63 -7.22
CA LEU A 125 2.26 -4.85 -6.74
C LEU A 125 2.25 -4.91 -5.20
N SER A 126 3.36 -4.58 -4.54
CA SER A 126 3.42 -4.49 -3.07
C SER A 126 2.42 -3.47 -2.51
N ALA A 127 2.33 -2.27 -3.10
CA ALA A 127 1.36 -1.26 -2.70
C ALA A 127 -0.10 -1.73 -2.89
N ILE A 128 -0.39 -2.44 -3.98
CA ILE A 128 -1.72 -3.06 -4.22
C ILE A 128 -2.03 -4.11 -3.15
N MET A 129 -1.12 -5.04 -2.88
CA MET A 129 -1.34 -6.13 -1.91
C MET A 129 -1.55 -5.59 -0.50
N LEU A 130 -0.68 -4.70 -0.04
CA LEU A 130 -0.66 -4.21 1.34
C LEU A 130 -1.69 -3.11 1.60
N GLY A 131 -1.96 -2.25 0.61
CA GLY A 131 -2.87 -1.12 0.72
C GLY A 131 -4.27 -1.49 0.24
N ARG A 132 -4.43 -1.63 -1.08
CA ARG A 132 -5.75 -1.85 -1.72
C ARG A 132 -6.38 -3.19 -1.34
N LEU A 133 -5.58 -4.24 -1.21
CA LEU A 133 -6.02 -5.59 -0.84
C LEU A 133 -5.80 -5.88 0.66
N ARG A 134 -5.31 -4.90 1.44
CA ARG A 134 -5.19 -4.94 2.91
C ARG A 134 -4.53 -6.22 3.45
N MET A 135 -3.56 -6.78 2.72
CA MET A 135 -2.86 -8.01 3.13
C MET A 135 -1.89 -7.74 4.28
N SER A 136 -1.67 -8.77 5.11
CA SER A 136 -0.51 -8.81 5.99
C SER A 136 0.79 -8.89 5.16
N VAL A 137 1.93 -8.57 5.77
CA VAL A 137 3.22 -8.70 5.06
C VAL A 137 3.52 -10.16 4.74
N ASP A 138 3.14 -11.09 5.62
CA ASP A 138 3.33 -12.53 5.41
C ASP A 138 2.48 -13.04 4.23
N ASP A 139 1.23 -12.62 4.15
CA ASP A 139 0.38 -12.91 2.99
C ASP A 139 0.97 -12.33 1.70
N ALA A 140 1.43 -11.09 1.73
CA ALA A 140 2.05 -10.44 0.59
C ALA A 140 3.32 -11.19 0.13
N LEU A 141 4.17 -11.66 1.05
CA LEU A 141 5.36 -12.47 0.75
C LEU A 141 4.99 -13.83 0.12
N ALA A 142 3.95 -14.49 0.65
CA ALA A 142 3.45 -15.76 0.10
C ALA A 142 2.91 -15.55 -1.33
N GLN A 143 2.09 -14.53 -1.53
CA GLN A 143 1.53 -14.18 -2.84
C GLN A 143 2.62 -13.79 -3.84
N TYR A 144 3.64 -13.05 -3.40
CA TYR A 144 4.79 -12.68 -4.23
C TYR A 144 5.57 -13.91 -4.69
N THR A 145 5.80 -14.86 -3.79
CA THR A 145 6.49 -16.12 -4.09
C THR A 145 5.70 -16.94 -5.11
N GLN A 146 4.39 -17.08 -4.90
CA GLN A 146 3.52 -17.80 -5.83
C GLN A 146 3.43 -17.11 -7.20
N PHE A 147 3.34 -15.78 -7.23
CA PHE A 147 3.40 -14.99 -8.45
C PHE A 147 4.70 -15.27 -9.23
N GLY A 148 5.85 -15.29 -8.55
CA GLY A 148 7.13 -15.58 -9.19
C GLY A 148 7.19 -16.99 -9.78
N ASN A 149 6.63 -17.99 -9.10
CA ASN A 149 6.53 -19.37 -9.61
C ASN A 149 5.65 -19.47 -10.88
N GLU A 150 4.57 -18.71 -10.95
CA GLU A 150 3.63 -18.71 -12.07
C GLU A 150 4.13 -17.91 -13.29
N VAL A 151 4.89 -16.83 -13.02
CA VAL A 151 5.36 -15.88 -14.03
C VAL A 151 6.82 -16.12 -14.38
N PHE A 152 7.75 -15.85 -13.45
CA PHE A 152 9.19 -15.91 -13.71
C PHE A 152 9.68 -17.34 -13.92
N GLY A 153 9.09 -18.32 -13.22
CA GLY A 153 9.36 -19.74 -13.40
C GLY A 153 8.88 -20.33 -14.74
N LYS A 154 8.16 -19.58 -15.58
CA LYS A 154 7.53 -20.11 -16.80
C LYS A 154 7.76 -19.24 -18.05
N ALA A 155 9.02 -18.82 -18.26
CA ALA A 155 9.46 -18.05 -19.44
C ALA A 155 9.12 -18.75 -20.77
N ARG A 156 8.90 -17.98 -21.84
CA ARG A 156 8.68 -18.53 -23.20
C ARG A 156 9.97 -19.17 -23.72
N TRP A 157 9.86 -20.42 -24.14
CA TRP A 157 10.87 -21.10 -24.95
C TRP A 157 11.05 -20.31 -26.27
N TRP A 158 12.28 -19.93 -26.63
CA TRP A 158 12.67 -19.13 -27.83
C TRP A 158 12.41 -17.60 -27.86
N HIS A 159 12.19 -16.92 -26.73
CA HIS A 159 11.94 -15.46 -26.75
C HIS A 159 13.10 -14.61 -27.33
N GLU A 160 14.36 -15.05 -27.23
CA GLU A 160 15.53 -14.35 -27.79
C GLU A 160 15.86 -14.72 -29.25
N ARG A 161 15.28 -15.81 -29.78
CA ARG A 161 15.56 -16.33 -31.13
C ARG A 161 14.26 -16.61 -31.89
N SER A 162 13.37 -15.62 -31.96
CA SER A 162 12.20 -15.75 -32.84
C SER A 162 12.68 -15.82 -34.29
N ILE A 163 12.41 -16.95 -34.95
CA ILE A 163 12.42 -17.05 -36.41
C ILE A 163 11.60 -15.86 -36.93
N LEU A 164 12.17 -15.10 -37.88
CA LEU A 164 11.62 -13.87 -38.47
C LEU A 164 11.75 -12.53 -37.70
N TRP A 165 12.72 -12.33 -36.79
CA TRP A 165 13.08 -10.98 -36.27
C TRP A 165 11.97 -10.22 -35.50
N TYR A 166 10.87 -10.87 -35.10
CA TYR A 166 9.83 -10.27 -34.26
C TYR A 166 10.10 -10.51 -32.77
N PRO A 167 10.55 -9.51 -31.99
CA PRO A 167 10.78 -9.69 -30.56
C PRO A 167 9.46 -9.91 -29.83
N ARG A 168 9.31 -11.09 -29.21
CA ARG A 168 8.19 -11.42 -28.31
C ARG A 168 8.62 -11.18 -26.87
N ALA A 169 7.71 -10.69 -26.04
CA ALA A 169 7.98 -10.56 -24.61
C ALA A 169 8.35 -11.93 -23.99
N LYS A 170 9.30 -11.93 -23.06
CA LYS A 170 9.81 -13.12 -22.36
C LYS A 170 8.69 -13.90 -21.64
N TYR A 171 7.75 -13.18 -21.02
CA TYR A 171 6.67 -13.77 -20.23
C TYR A 171 5.30 -13.57 -20.89
N PRO A 172 4.45 -14.61 -20.99
CA PRO A 172 3.13 -14.49 -21.61
C PRO A 172 2.16 -13.63 -20.79
N SER A 173 1.56 -12.62 -21.43
CA SER A 173 0.51 -11.76 -20.84
C SER A 173 -0.63 -12.53 -20.17
N ARG A 174 -1.01 -13.71 -20.71
CA ARG A 174 -2.07 -14.56 -20.16
C ARG A 174 -1.72 -15.08 -18.76
N LYS A 175 -0.46 -15.49 -18.53
CA LYS A 175 -0.02 -16.02 -17.23
C LYS A 175 0.05 -14.92 -16.18
N VAL A 176 0.61 -13.76 -16.55
CA VAL A 176 0.66 -12.57 -15.68
C VAL A 176 -0.75 -12.12 -15.28
N ARG A 177 -1.68 -12.06 -16.24
CA ARG A 177 -3.09 -11.76 -15.97
C ARG A 177 -3.72 -12.76 -15.00
N ALA A 178 -3.51 -14.06 -15.22
CA ALA A 178 -4.06 -15.11 -14.36
C ALA A 178 -3.49 -15.01 -12.94
N ALA A 179 -2.18 -14.80 -12.79
CA ALA A 179 -1.53 -14.64 -11.49
C ALA A 179 -2.09 -13.44 -10.70
N PHE A 180 -2.27 -12.27 -11.34
CA PHE A 180 -2.87 -11.12 -10.67
C PHE A 180 -4.33 -11.36 -10.26
N LYS A 181 -5.14 -11.97 -11.14
CA LYS A 181 -6.52 -12.32 -10.78
C LYS A 181 -6.59 -13.28 -9.60
N ARG A 182 -5.69 -14.27 -9.55
CA ARG A 182 -5.62 -15.23 -8.45
C ARG A 182 -5.33 -14.54 -7.10
N ILE A 183 -4.36 -13.63 -7.06
CA ILE A 183 -4.06 -12.83 -5.86
C ILE A 183 -5.31 -12.08 -5.37
N ILE A 184 -6.06 -11.46 -6.29
CA ILE A 184 -7.30 -10.74 -5.96
C ILE A 184 -8.36 -11.71 -5.45
N MET A 185 -8.57 -12.80 -6.17
CA MET A 185 -9.56 -13.83 -5.86
C MET A 185 -9.38 -14.42 -4.46
N GLU A 186 -8.18 -14.94 -4.17
CA GLU A 186 -7.85 -15.53 -2.85
C GLU A 186 -7.99 -14.51 -1.72
N GLN A 187 -7.78 -13.22 -1.99
CA GLN A 187 -7.97 -12.20 -0.96
C GLN A 187 -9.43 -11.83 -0.76
N LEU A 188 -10.23 -11.75 -1.82
CA LEU A 188 -11.67 -11.52 -1.69
C LEU A 188 -12.34 -12.68 -0.94
N GLU A 189 -11.91 -13.92 -1.19
CA GLU A 189 -12.34 -15.11 -0.42
C GLU A 189 -12.03 -15.02 1.07
N ARG A 190 -10.87 -14.42 1.43
CA ARG A 190 -10.48 -14.26 2.84
C ARG A 190 -11.21 -13.11 3.53
N MET A 191 -11.64 -12.10 2.77
CA MET A 191 -12.32 -10.94 3.33
C MET A 191 -13.81 -11.18 3.59
N GLU A 192 -14.42 -12.15 2.94
CA GLU A 192 -15.86 -12.43 3.07
C GLU A 192 -16.08 -13.80 3.71
N ASP A 193 -16.87 -13.84 4.79
CA ASP A 193 -17.20 -15.04 5.56
C ASP A 193 -18.08 -16.04 4.76
N GLY A 194 -17.47 -16.75 3.81
CA GLY A 194 -17.98 -18.01 3.27
C GLY A 194 -19.11 -17.95 2.24
N ASN A 195 -19.37 -16.81 1.60
CA ASN A 195 -20.32 -16.78 0.48
C ASN A 195 -19.64 -17.23 -0.83
N SER A 196 -20.16 -18.30 -1.46
CA SER A 196 -19.52 -19.02 -2.56
C SER A 196 -19.28 -18.20 -3.84
N GLU A 197 -19.93 -17.04 -4.01
CA GLU A 197 -19.71 -16.14 -5.16
C GLU A 197 -18.58 -15.12 -4.95
N ALA A 198 -18.13 -14.92 -3.70
CA ALA A 198 -17.13 -13.94 -3.30
C ALA A 198 -15.74 -14.17 -3.92
N GLY A 199 -15.39 -15.44 -4.11
CA GLY A 199 -14.13 -15.91 -4.67
C GLY A 199 -14.15 -16.24 -6.14
N SER A 200 -15.17 -15.80 -6.90
CA SER A 200 -15.22 -16.17 -8.31
C SER A 200 -14.12 -15.44 -9.12
N GLU A 201 -13.53 -16.14 -10.10
CA GLU A 201 -12.62 -15.50 -11.06
C GLU A 201 -13.30 -14.31 -11.76
N GLU A 202 -14.62 -14.40 -11.98
CA GLU A 202 -15.41 -13.33 -12.58
C GLU A 202 -15.40 -12.05 -11.74
N ARG A 203 -15.63 -12.15 -10.43
CA ARG A 203 -15.53 -11.00 -9.51
C ARG A 203 -14.12 -10.44 -9.47
N ALA A 204 -13.11 -11.29 -9.26
CA ALA A 204 -11.71 -10.85 -9.27
C ALA A 204 -11.28 -10.19 -10.59
N SER A 205 -11.92 -10.57 -11.70
CA SER A 205 -11.69 -9.97 -13.02
C SER A 205 -12.27 -8.58 -13.19
N ARG A 206 -13.29 -8.23 -12.38
CA ARG A 206 -14.05 -6.97 -12.41
C ARG A 206 -13.78 -6.07 -11.21
N GLU A 207 -13.04 -6.55 -10.21
CA GLU A 207 -12.74 -5.81 -8.99
C GLU A 207 -12.01 -4.48 -9.32
N PRO A 208 -12.63 -3.33 -9.02
CA PRO A 208 -12.09 -2.02 -9.39
C PRO A 208 -10.90 -1.64 -8.52
N PHE A 209 -9.96 -0.90 -9.10
CA PHE A 209 -8.84 -0.34 -8.34
C PHE A 209 -9.32 0.77 -7.39
N LYS A 210 -10.27 1.62 -7.84
CA LYS A 210 -10.97 2.57 -6.95
C LYS A 210 -11.52 1.85 -5.72
N TYR A 211 -11.40 2.49 -4.56
CA TYR A 211 -11.84 1.94 -3.29
C TYR A 211 -12.42 3.02 -2.39
N ARG A 212 -12.84 2.64 -1.19
CA ARG A 212 -13.35 3.60 -0.20
C ARG A 212 -12.25 4.58 0.20
N GLU A 213 -12.61 5.86 0.32
CA GLU A 213 -11.66 6.94 0.59
C GLU A 213 -11.35 7.17 2.07
N ASP A 214 -12.13 6.52 2.95
CA ASP A 214 -11.97 6.47 4.40
C ASP A 214 -10.94 5.43 4.88
N ARG A 215 -10.21 4.81 3.95
CA ARG A 215 -9.18 3.79 4.18
C ARG A 215 -7.82 4.24 3.63
N THR A 216 -6.80 3.40 3.80
CA THR A 216 -5.49 3.57 3.16
C THR A 216 -5.64 3.76 1.65
N ARG A 217 -5.08 4.87 1.18
CA ARG A 217 -5.07 5.30 -0.21
C ARG A 217 -3.87 4.68 -0.92
N THR A 218 -4.11 4.02 -2.05
CA THR A 218 -3.03 3.38 -2.82
C THR A 218 -2.75 4.15 -4.11
N MET A 219 -1.47 4.35 -4.41
CA MET A 219 -0.96 5.03 -5.60
C MET A 219 -0.04 4.08 -6.38
N VAL A 220 -0.25 3.99 -7.69
CA VAL A 220 0.56 3.14 -8.56
C VAL A 220 0.95 3.90 -9.82
N PHE A 221 2.23 3.86 -10.20
CA PHE A 221 2.74 4.63 -11.34
C PHE A 221 2.99 3.74 -12.55
N SER A 222 2.58 4.20 -13.74
CA SER A 222 2.92 3.58 -15.03
C SER A 222 3.42 4.64 -16.00
N PHE A 223 4.12 4.24 -17.05
CA PHE A 223 4.48 5.13 -18.15
C PHE A 223 3.44 5.03 -19.26
N CYS A 224 2.82 6.15 -19.62
CA CYS A 224 1.74 6.20 -20.59
C CYS A 224 2.18 6.94 -21.86
N ILE A 225 1.87 6.33 -23.01
CA ILE A 225 2.00 6.96 -24.33
C ILE A 225 0.60 7.31 -24.84
N ASP A 226 0.35 8.61 -24.99
CA ASP A 226 -0.84 9.12 -25.66
C ASP A 226 -0.51 9.46 -27.13
N LYS A 227 -0.99 8.61 -28.05
CA LYS A 227 -0.75 8.78 -29.49
C LYS A 227 -1.41 10.02 -30.08
N LYS A 228 -2.49 10.52 -29.48
CA LYS A 228 -3.23 11.69 -29.99
C LYS A 228 -2.53 12.99 -29.61
N LEU A 229 -2.00 13.03 -28.39
CA LEU A 229 -1.30 14.22 -27.88
C LEU A 229 0.19 14.22 -28.24
N GLY A 230 0.76 13.06 -28.60
CA GLY A 230 2.19 12.95 -28.89
C GLY A 230 3.08 13.15 -27.65
N VAL A 231 2.49 13.01 -26.46
CA VAL A 231 3.17 13.22 -25.18
C VAL A 231 3.31 11.90 -24.45
N ASP A 232 4.53 11.63 -24.01
CA ASP A 232 4.90 10.55 -23.11
C ASP A 232 4.88 11.11 -21.68
N ARG A 233 4.13 10.50 -20.75
CA ARG A 233 4.05 11.00 -19.36
C ARG A 233 3.90 9.90 -18.31
N PRO A 234 4.36 10.14 -17.07
CA PRO A 234 3.93 9.35 -15.92
C PRO A 234 2.41 9.39 -15.78
N HIS A 235 1.81 8.24 -15.50
CA HIS A 235 0.40 8.07 -15.23
C HIS A 235 0.23 7.50 -13.83
N LEU A 236 -0.45 8.27 -12.97
CA LEU A 236 -0.81 7.92 -11.59
C LEU A 236 -2.18 7.22 -11.53
N TRP A 237 -2.17 5.93 -11.23
CA TRP A 237 -3.35 5.20 -10.80
C TRP A 237 -3.56 5.43 -9.31
N ARG A 238 -4.80 5.70 -8.89
CA ARG A 238 -5.13 5.94 -7.48
C ARG A 238 -6.47 5.35 -7.09
N THR A 239 -6.63 5.02 -5.81
CA THR A 239 -7.86 4.44 -5.25
C THR A 239 -8.90 5.48 -4.83
N TYR A 240 -8.59 6.77 -4.94
CA TYR A 240 -9.37 7.89 -4.40
C TYR A 240 -9.50 9.03 -5.42
N ASP A 241 -10.55 9.83 -5.32
CA ASP A 241 -10.74 11.01 -6.15
C ASP A 241 -9.81 12.16 -5.69
N ASN A 242 -9.35 12.99 -6.62
CA ASN A 242 -8.59 14.21 -6.37
C ASN A 242 -9.32 15.36 -7.04
N ASN A 243 -10.14 16.06 -6.27
CA ASN A 243 -10.93 17.18 -6.77
C ASN A 243 -10.14 18.51 -6.77
N TRP A 244 -8.84 18.48 -6.42
CA TRP A 244 -8.01 19.67 -6.28
C TRP A 244 -7.16 19.92 -7.55
N GLY A 245 -7.70 20.75 -8.44
CA GLY A 245 -6.93 21.49 -9.44
C GLY A 245 -6.66 20.82 -10.79
N THR A 246 -6.16 21.62 -11.73
CA THR A 246 -5.83 21.29 -13.12
C THR A 246 -4.39 20.75 -13.29
N ASN A 247 -3.63 20.63 -12.19
CA ASN A 247 -2.18 20.34 -12.19
C ASN A 247 -1.84 18.95 -11.62
N THR A 248 -2.78 18.02 -11.72
CA THR A 248 -2.60 16.62 -11.30
C THR A 248 -2.00 15.80 -12.44
N LEU A 249 -1.20 14.77 -12.12
CA LEU A 249 -0.60 13.87 -13.13
C LEU A 249 -1.66 13.25 -14.06
N ASN A 250 -2.89 13.09 -13.56
CA ASN A 250 -4.07 12.59 -14.26
C ASN A 250 -5.34 13.36 -13.84
N GLY A 251 -6.46 13.18 -14.54
CA GLY A 251 -7.73 13.88 -14.26
C GLY A 251 -8.26 13.69 -12.83
N SER A 252 -9.31 14.42 -12.43
CA SER A 252 -9.76 14.52 -11.04
C SER A 252 -10.37 13.25 -10.43
N ARG A 253 -11.01 12.38 -11.23
CA ARG A 253 -11.62 11.15 -10.71
C ARG A 253 -10.60 10.01 -10.65
N ALA A 254 -10.71 9.16 -9.63
CA ALA A 254 -10.07 7.86 -9.64
C ALA A 254 -10.54 7.04 -10.84
N HIS A 255 -9.62 6.22 -11.33
CA HIS A 255 -9.82 5.33 -12.46
C HIS A 255 -10.60 4.09 -12.00
N ASP A 256 -11.68 3.74 -12.69
CA ASP A 256 -12.50 2.56 -12.40
C ASP A 256 -11.89 1.26 -13.00
N GLU A 257 -10.69 1.35 -13.57
CA GLU A 257 -9.92 0.21 -14.08
C GLU A 257 -9.73 -0.88 -13.02
N GLU A 258 -9.81 -2.13 -13.47
CA GLU A 258 -9.70 -3.30 -12.62
C GLU A 258 -8.28 -3.47 -12.07
N ILE A 259 -8.16 -3.96 -10.83
CA ILE A 259 -6.87 -4.09 -10.12
C ILE A 259 -5.82 -4.81 -10.99
N TRP A 260 -6.19 -5.92 -11.64
CA TRP A 260 -5.26 -6.69 -12.46
C TRP A 260 -4.76 -5.92 -13.69
N LYS A 261 -5.54 -4.97 -14.23
CA LYS A 261 -5.12 -4.11 -15.34
C LYS A 261 -4.12 -3.06 -14.87
N VAL A 262 -4.36 -2.45 -13.71
CA VAL A 262 -3.45 -1.49 -13.07
C VAL A 262 -2.12 -2.16 -12.71
N ALA A 263 -2.17 -3.34 -12.08
CA ALA A 263 -0.99 -4.14 -11.75
C ALA A 263 -0.16 -4.48 -13.00
N ARG A 264 -0.83 -4.88 -14.09
CA ARG A 264 -0.15 -5.09 -15.38
C ARG A 264 0.43 -3.82 -15.98
N ALA A 265 -0.25 -2.68 -15.87
CA ALA A 265 0.22 -1.42 -16.43
C ALA A 265 1.53 -0.98 -15.77
N THR A 266 1.59 -1.02 -14.43
CA THR A 266 2.79 -0.61 -13.69
C THR A 266 3.98 -1.54 -13.87
N SER A 267 3.74 -2.84 -14.12
CA SER A 267 4.80 -3.86 -14.21
C SER A 267 5.16 -4.26 -15.66
N ALA A 268 4.66 -3.56 -16.67
CA ALA A 268 4.83 -3.93 -18.08
C ALA A 268 6.23 -3.57 -18.62
N ALA A 269 7.27 -4.14 -18.03
CA ALA A 269 8.66 -3.85 -18.37
C ALA A 269 8.97 -4.27 -19.82
N PRO A 270 9.53 -3.38 -20.66
CA PRO A 270 9.93 -3.72 -22.01
C PRO A 270 10.81 -4.98 -22.06
N ARG A 271 10.68 -5.78 -23.13
CA ARG A 271 11.31 -7.12 -23.31
C ARG A 271 10.81 -8.21 -22.36
N TYR A 272 10.46 -7.90 -21.12
CA TYR A 272 9.90 -8.87 -20.17
C TYR A 272 8.42 -9.12 -20.41
N PHE A 273 7.64 -8.05 -20.54
CA PHE A 273 6.18 -8.10 -20.61
C PHE A 273 5.65 -7.27 -21.79
N GLU A 274 4.49 -7.69 -22.33
CA GLU A 274 3.79 -6.91 -23.34
C GLU A 274 3.05 -5.75 -22.67
N SER A 275 3.19 -4.55 -23.23
CA SER A 275 2.42 -3.35 -22.87
C SER A 275 0.92 -3.60 -22.88
N ILE A 276 0.17 -2.88 -22.06
CA ILE A 276 -1.29 -2.95 -22.00
C ILE A 276 -1.94 -1.69 -22.58
N LYS A 277 -3.14 -1.83 -23.17
CA LYS A 277 -3.92 -0.71 -23.70
C LYS A 277 -5.18 -0.49 -22.85
N LEU A 278 -5.23 0.63 -22.14
CA LEU A 278 -6.28 0.99 -21.17
C LEU A 278 -6.98 2.29 -21.58
N GLY A 279 -8.14 2.60 -20.99
CA GLY A 279 -9.03 3.69 -21.43
C GLY A 279 -10.17 3.25 -22.36
N GLY A 280 -11.14 4.15 -22.56
CA GLY A 280 -12.39 3.91 -23.29
C GLY A 280 -12.25 3.74 -24.81
N SER A 281 -13.35 3.33 -25.47
CA SER A 281 -13.42 2.90 -26.88
C SER A 281 -12.85 3.89 -27.92
N GLY A 282 -12.68 5.18 -27.55
CA GLY A 282 -12.08 6.20 -28.41
C GLY A 282 -10.71 6.75 -27.96
N ASN A 283 -10.18 6.39 -26.79
CA ASN A 283 -8.95 6.97 -26.24
C ASN A 283 -8.08 5.93 -25.51
N ARG A 284 -7.75 4.82 -26.17
CA ARG A 284 -6.93 3.76 -25.57
C ARG A 284 -5.46 4.16 -25.50
N GLN A 285 -5.00 4.48 -24.31
CA GLN A 285 -3.62 4.80 -23.99
C GLN A 285 -2.79 3.53 -23.83
N LYS A 286 -1.53 3.56 -24.26
CA LYS A 286 -0.61 2.42 -24.15
C LYS A 286 0.26 2.61 -22.93
N HIS A 287 0.19 1.66 -22.00
CA HIS A 287 0.94 1.69 -20.74
C HIS A 287 2.09 0.69 -20.72
N PHE A 288 3.19 1.14 -20.12
CA PHE A 288 4.44 0.43 -19.85
C PHE A 288 4.81 0.60 -18.39
N ASP A 289 5.84 -0.13 -17.98
CA ASP A 289 6.36 -0.10 -16.62
C ASP A 289 6.65 1.33 -16.13
N GLY A 290 6.23 1.62 -14.90
CA GLY A 290 6.47 2.91 -14.27
C GLY A 290 7.94 3.17 -13.99
N GLY A 291 8.79 2.14 -13.96
CA GLY A 291 10.25 2.26 -13.82
C GLY A 291 10.89 3.09 -14.94
N MET A 292 10.20 3.25 -16.08
CA MET A 292 10.64 4.15 -17.15
C MET A 292 10.50 5.64 -16.81
N CYS A 293 9.76 6.01 -15.76
CA CYS A 293 9.45 7.40 -15.46
C CYS A 293 9.45 7.78 -13.98
N ALA A 294 9.30 6.82 -13.08
CA ALA A 294 9.18 7.01 -11.63
C ALA A 294 9.56 5.74 -10.88
N ASN A 295 10.77 5.21 -11.10
CA ASN A 295 11.18 3.95 -10.49
C ASN A 295 11.16 4.02 -8.95
N ASN A 296 11.60 5.14 -8.38
CA ASN A 296 11.29 5.53 -7.00
C ASN A 296 10.10 6.51 -7.00
N PRO A 297 8.91 6.10 -6.54
CA PRO A 297 7.72 6.95 -6.58
C PRO A 297 7.65 7.99 -5.45
N SER A 298 8.63 8.03 -4.52
CA SER A 298 8.55 8.80 -3.27
C SER A 298 8.28 10.29 -3.50
N LEU A 299 9.00 10.94 -4.42
CA LEU A 299 8.81 12.37 -4.70
C LEU A 299 7.44 12.67 -5.31
N LYS A 300 6.96 11.83 -6.23
CA LYS A 300 5.63 12.01 -6.85
C LYS A 300 4.51 11.77 -5.84
N ALA A 301 4.67 10.76 -4.98
CA ALA A 301 3.77 10.47 -3.89
C ALA A 301 3.71 11.62 -2.88
N PHE A 302 4.86 12.18 -2.49
CA PHE A 302 4.94 13.35 -1.63
C PHE A 302 4.15 14.52 -2.20
N TRP A 303 4.38 14.88 -3.46
CA TRP A 303 3.66 16.00 -4.07
C TRP A 303 2.16 15.75 -4.18
N GLU A 304 1.72 14.55 -4.55
CA GLU A 304 0.29 14.23 -4.59
C GLU A 304 -0.35 14.41 -3.20
N ILE A 305 0.29 13.89 -2.14
CA ILE A 305 -0.21 14.03 -0.75
C ILE A 305 -0.20 15.49 -0.31
N HIS A 306 0.89 16.21 -0.57
CA HIS A 306 1.04 17.61 -0.20
C HIS A 306 -0.06 18.47 -0.81
N HIS A 307 -0.34 18.32 -2.11
CA HIS A 307 -1.39 19.10 -2.77
C HIS A 307 -2.80 18.70 -2.33
N LEU A 308 -3.04 17.41 -2.04
CA LEU A 308 -4.35 16.92 -1.58
C LEU A 308 -4.73 17.41 -0.18
N HIS A 309 -3.73 17.61 0.69
CA HIS A 309 -3.96 17.92 2.10
C HIS A 309 -3.51 19.34 2.44
N GLY A 310 -3.91 20.32 1.62
CA GLY A 310 -3.72 21.73 1.93
C GLY A 310 -2.26 22.17 2.08
N GLN A 311 -1.34 21.55 1.32
CA GLN A 311 0.10 21.80 1.40
C GLN A 311 0.73 21.45 2.76
N LEU A 312 0.13 20.54 3.51
CA LEU A 312 0.76 19.97 4.69
C LEU A 312 1.85 18.95 4.30
N THR A 313 2.93 18.92 5.08
CA THR A 313 3.89 17.82 4.99
C THR A 313 3.32 16.59 5.69
N PRO A 314 3.55 15.38 5.12
CA PRO A 314 3.34 14.14 5.84
C PRO A 314 3.98 14.17 7.25
N ALA A 315 3.35 13.51 8.22
CA ALA A 315 3.89 13.34 9.56
C ALA A 315 5.13 12.45 9.55
N PHE A 316 5.14 11.44 8.68
CA PHE A 316 6.26 10.53 8.50
C PHE A 316 6.22 9.88 7.10
N PHE A 317 7.37 9.68 6.49
CA PHE A 317 7.49 9.05 5.16
C PHE A 317 8.54 7.94 5.15
N VAL A 318 8.14 6.73 4.76
CA VAL A 318 9.03 5.58 4.59
C VAL A 318 9.24 5.32 3.09
N SER A 319 10.48 5.14 2.66
CA SER A 319 10.79 4.69 1.30
C SER A 319 11.62 3.41 1.35
N ILE A 320 11.24 2.42 0.56
CA ILE A 320 11.92 1.10 0.54
C ILE A 320 12.35 0.77 -0.89
N GLY A 321 13.66 0.54 -1.03
CA GLY A 321 14.33 0.27 -2.29
C GLY A 321 14.43 -1.20 -2.62
N THR A 322 14.93 -1.46 -3.83
CA THR A 322 15.14 -2.82 -4.37
C THR A 322 16.62 -3.14 -4.64
N GLY A 323 17.52 -2.42 -3.97
CA GLY A 323 18.97 -2.60 -4.04
C GLY A 323 19.69 -1.35 -4.57
N LYS A 324 20.78 -0.96 -3.90
CA LYS A 324 21.68 0.11 -4.33
C LYS A 324 22.98 -0.46 -4.90
N LYS A 325 23.36 -0.04 -6.11
CA LYS A 325 24.67 -0.38 -6.68
C LYS A 325 25.75 0.40 -5.92
N SER A 326 26.88 -0.24 -5.60
CA SER A 326 28.07 0.46 -5.13
C SER A 326 28.57 1.40 -6.24
N PRO A 327 29.10 2.60 -5.91
CA PRO A 327 29.62 3.52 -6.92
C PRO A 327 30.71 2.84 -7.76
N GLU A 328 30.55 2.89 -9.09
CA GLU A 328 31.57 2.45 -10.04
C GLU A 328 32.82 3.35 -9.91
N THR A 329 34.01 2.79 -10.14
CA THR A 329 35.27 3.56 -10.12
C THR A 329 35.26 4.69 -11.16
N THR A 330 35.92 5.82 -10.85
CA THR A 330 35.90 7.09 -11.59
C THR A 330 36.27 6.98 -13.09
N ALA A 331 36.95 5.91 -13.48
CA ALA A 331 37.33 5.63 -14.87
C ALA A 331 36.13 5.18 -15.72
N GLU A 332 35.23 4.37 -15.17
CA GLU A 332 34.05 3.83 -15.88
C GLU A 332 32.99 4.93 -16.10
N ALA A 333 32.82 5.82 -15.10
CA ALA A 333 31.96 6.99 -15.20
C ALA A 333 32.42 8.00 -16.28
N ARG A 334 33.74 8.19 -16.46
CA ARG A 334 34.31 9.10 -17.47
C ARG A 334 34.17 8.58 -18.90
N VAL A 335 34.24 7.25 -19.10
CA VAL A 335 33.99 6.64 -20.41
C VAL A 335 32.51 6.81 -20.79
N ARG A 336 31.58 6.59 -19.85
CA ARG A 336 30.14 6.78 -20.07
C ARG A 336 29.73 8.23 -20.40
N LEU A 337 30.29 9.23 -19.71
CA LEU A 337 30.01 10.65 -19.99
C LEU A 337 30.42 11.06 -21.41
N ARG A 338 31.54 10.51 -21.91
CA ARG A 338 32.00 10.73 -23.29
C ARG A 338 31.06 10.16 -24.35
N ASP A 339 30.40 9.04 -24.07
CA ASP A 339 29.40 8.46 -24.96
C ASP A 339 28.08 9.26 -24.94
N PHE A 340 27.74 9.88 -23.80
CA PHE A 340 26.55 10.71 -23.64
C PHE A 340 26.61 12.01 -24.45
N ASP A 341 27.76 12.68 -24.45
CA ASP A 341 27.97 13.96 -25.15
C ASP A 341 28.03 13.82 -26.68
N ARG A 342 28.30 12.60 -27.19
CA ARG A 342 28.43 12.36 -28.63
C ARG A 342 27.09 12.16 -29.34
N VAL A 343 25.99 11.99 -28.60
CA VAL A 343 24.66 11.63 -29.13
C VAL A 343 23.70 12.82 -29.15
N THR A 344 24.00 13.91 -28.44
CA THR A 344 23.14 15.11 -28.36
C THR A 344 23.34 16.11 -29.50
N LYS A 345 24.24 15.84 -30.44
CA LYS A 345 24.54 16.70 -31.60
C LYS A 345 24.49 15.92 -32.91
N THR A 346 23.30 15.74 -33.49
CA THR A 346 23.07 15.76 -34.96
C THR A 346 21.56 15.69 -35.28
N ASP A 347 21.17 16.45 -36.30
CA ASP A 347 19.82 16.96 -36.60
C ASP A 347 18.78 16.01 -37.22
N ASP A 348 17.53 16.50 -37.16
CA ASP A 348 16.33 16.35 -37.98
C ASP A 348 16.26 15.33 -39.15
N VAL A 349 15.14 14.58 -39.21
CA VAL A 349 14.11 14.62 -40.28
C VAL A 349 13.00 13.60 -40.00
N ARG A 350 11.77 14.07 -40.19
CA ARG A 350 10.45 13.42 -40.07
C ARG A 350 10.32 12.00 -40.69
N ARG A 351 9.43 11.20 -40.06
CA ARG A 351 8.80 9.95 -40.56
C ARG A 351 9.75 8.77 -40.83
N LYS A 352 10.38 8.26 -39.77
CA LYS A 352 10.71 6.80 -39.54
C LYS A 352 11.39 6.54 -38.18
N GLN A 353 11.16 7.40 -37.17
CA GLN A 353 11.91 7.39 -35.91
C GLN A 353 11.31 6.52 -34.77
N PHE A 354 10.11 5.96 -34.93
CA PHE A 354 9.41 5.34 -33.79
C PHE A 354 9.99 3.98 -33.34
N VAL A 355 10.62 3.23 -34.23
CA VAL A 355 11.26 1.93 -33.88
C VAL A 355 12.73 2.12 -33.53
N LYS A 356 13.42 3.08 -34.17
CA LYS A 356 14.84 3.36 -33.93
C LYS A 356 15.08 4.01 -32.57
N LYS A 357 14.26 5.00 -32.17
CA LYS A 357 14.32 5.61 -30.82
C LYS A 357 14.09 4.59 -29.71
N TYR A 358 13.24 3.58 -29.92
CA TYR A 358 12.96 2.52 -28.94
C TYR A 358 14.00 1.39 -28.93
N LEU A 359 14.68 1.13 -30.04
CA LEU A 359 15.86 0.25 -30.09
C LEU A 359 17.08 0.91 -29.43
N GLU A 360 17.24 2.23 -29.58
CA GLU A 360 18.29 3.03 -28.91
C GLU A 360 18.00 3.21 -27.40
N ILE A 361 16.73 3.38 -26.98
CA ILE A 361 16.30 3.21 -25.57
C ILE A 361 16.62 1.78 -25.06
N GLY A 362 16.79 0.81 -25.96
CA GLY A 362 17.12 -0.58 -25.64
C GLY A 362 18.47 -0.79 -24.96
N SER A 363 19.41 0.16 -25.02
CA SER A 363 20.67 0.10 -24.25
C SER A 363 20.53 0.66 -22.82
N HIS A 364 19.71 1.70 -22.61
CA HIS A 364 19.70 2.49 -21.36
C HIS A 364 18.43 2.37 -20.51
N TRP A 365 17.37 1.70 -20.98
CA TRP A 365 16.15 1.47 -20.17
C TRP A 365 16.43 0.68 -18.87
N LYS A 366 17.44 -0.20 -18.87
CA LYS A 366 17.86 -0.92 -17.66
C LYS A 366 18.34 0.04 -16.58
N ASP A 367 18.99 1.13 -16.97
CA ASP A 367 19.52 2.12 -16.04
C ASP A 367 18.37 2.91 -15.40
N PHE A 368 17.37 3.35 -16.17
CA PHE A 368 16.17 4.01 -15.62
C PHE A 368 15.35 3.11 -14.67
N MET A 369 15.19 1.83 -15.00
CA MET A 369 14.44 0.90 -14.15
C MET A 369 15.25 0.36 -12.95
N THR A 370 16.53 0.71 -12.85
CA THR A 370 17.37 0.33 -11.71
C THR A 370 17.86 1.53 -10.90
N ASP A 371 17.75 2.75 -11.43
CA ASP A 371 18.01 3.99 -10.72
C ASP A 371 16.88 4.28 -9.73
N THR A 372 17.17 4.06 -8.45
CA THR A 372 16.25 4.27 -7.33
C THR A 372 16.69 5.44 -6.43
N GLU A 373 17.93 5.88 -6.59
CA GLU A 373 18.57 6.88 -5.73
C GLU A 373 18.66 8.25 -6.44
N GLY A 374 18.49 8.30 -7.78
CA GLY A 374 18.48 9.52 -8.57
C GLY A 374 19.81 9.87 -9.23
N ASP A 375 20.73 8.90 -9.33
CA ASP A 375 22.05 9.10 -9.93
C ASP A 375 21.98 9.52 -11.41
N HIS A 376 20.84 9.26 -12.07
CA HIS A 376 20.59 9.60 -13.48
C HIS A 376 19.38 10.53 -13.66
N GLY A 377 18.84 11.16 -12.59
CA GLY A 377 17.75 12.14 -12.73
C GLY A 377 17.13 12.75 -11.45
N TYR A 378 16.25 13.73 -11.65
CA TYR A 378 15.61 14.58 -10.61
C TYR A 378 14.63 13.87 -9.64
N GLN A 379 14.58 12.54 -9.59
CA GLN A 379 13.58 11.78 -8.80
C GLN A 379 14.17 11.04 -7.59
N GLY A 380 15.42 11.35 -7.24
CA GLY A 380 16.11 10.76 -6.10
C GLY A 380 15.49 11.09 -4.74
N TRP A 381 15.72 10.21 -3.78
CA TRP A 381 15.32 10.38 -2.38
C TRP A 381 15.82 11.70 -1.78
N ASP A 382 17.01 12.15 -2.19
CA ASP A 382 17.64 13.38 -1.71
C ASP A 382 16.82 14.64 -2.06
N ASN A 383 16.10 14.63 -3.18
CA ASN A 383 15.22 15.74 -3.57
C ASN A 383 13.96 15.83 -2.72
N VAL A 384 13.49 14.71 -2.14
CA VAL A 384 12.43 14.76 -1.11
C VAL A 384 12.96 15.43 0.16
N GLY A 385 14.24 15.19 0.45
CA GLY A 385 14.88 15.68 1.66
C GLY A 385 15.14 17.18 1.72
N SER A 386 15.39 17.81 0.58
CA SER A 386 15.61 19.25 0.48
C SER A 386 14.33 20.08 0.58
N LEU A 387 13.15 19.46 0.46
CA LEU A 387 11.93 20.23 0.25
C LEU A 387 11.35 20.85 1.53
N GLN A 388 11.21 20.13 2.67
CA GLN A 388 10.37 20.67 3.78
C GLN A 388 10.65 20.10 5.20
N ASN A 389 11.89 19.71 5.58
CA ASN A 389 12.23 19.20 6.93
C ASN A 389 11.29 18.07 7.47
N MET A 390 10.71 17.28 6.57
CA MET A 390 9.76 16.23 6.91
C MET A 390 10.47 15.00 7.54
N PRO A 391 9.97 14.46 8.68
CA PRO A 391 10.45 13.20 9.24
C PRO A 391 10.31 12.05 8.23
N ARG A 392 11.41 11.34 7.97
CA ARG A 392 11.44 10.32 6.90
C ARG A 392 12.57 9.31 7.11
N VAL A 393 12.43 8.16 6.48
CA VAL A 393 13.46 7.11 6.46
C VAL A 393 13.49 6.41 5.10
N ARG A 394 14.71 6.06 4.66
CA ARG A 394 14.96 5.28 3.44
C ARG A 394 15.71 4.03 3.80
N PHE A 395 15.17 2.90 3.38
CA PHE A 395 15.85 1.61 3.43
C PHE A 395 16.18 1.17 2.02
N ASN A 396 17.45 0.87 1.75
CA ASN A 396 17.86 0.31 0.48
C ASN A 396 19.07 -0.59 0.69
N VAL A 397 18.91 -1.89 0.42
CA VAL A 397 19.96 -2.89 0.67
C VAL A 397 21.14 -2.61 -0.26
N GLU A 398 22.33 -2.43 0.32
CA GLU A 398 23.54 -2.19 -0.44
C GLU A 398 24.20 -3.50 -0.90
N GLY A 399 25.04 -3.44 -1.93
CA GLY A 399 25.89 -4.55 -2.36
C GLY A 399 25.21 -5.51 -3.34
N ASP A 400 25.28 -6.82 -3.06
CA ASP A 400 24.99 -7.86 -4.05
C ASP A 400 23.51 -7.97 -4.45
N LEU A 401 22.57 -7.44 -3.65
CA LEU A 401 21.16 -7.43 -4.01
C LEU A 401 20.93 -6.70 -5.35
N ALA A 402 21.65 -5.60 -5.59
CA ALA A 402 21.53 -4.82 -6.81
C ALA A 402 22.04 -5.56 -8.06
N ARG A 403 22.86 -6.62 -7.87
CA ARG A 403 23.41 -7.45 -8.95
C ARG A 403 22.47 -8.57 -9.39
N ILE A 404 21.45 -8.89 -8.59
CA ILE A 404 20.45 -9.90 -8.95
C ILE A 404 19.63 -9.40 -10.15
N PRO A 405 19.54 -10.16 -11.26
CA PRO A 405 18.71 -9.78 -12.41
C PRO A 405 17.24 -9.62 -12.03
N LEU A 406 16.55 -8.70 -12.71
CA LEU A 406 15.15 -8.32 -12.41
C LEU A 406 14.14 -9.47 -12.53
N ASP A 407 14.50 -10.54 -13.24
CA ASP A 407 13.67 -11.71 -13.48
C ASP A 407 14.36 -13.02 -13.07
N ASP A 408 15.40 -12.93 -12.24
CA ASP A 408 16.10 -14.11 -11.73
C ASP A 408 15.18 -14.95 -10.83
N TRP A 409 15.02 -16.23 -11.19
CA TRP A 409 14.12 -17.14 -10.48
C TRP A 409 14.65 -18.57 -10.51
N ARG A 410 15.67 -18.82 -9.68
CA ARG A 410 16.40 -20.10 -9.63
C ARG A 410 16.13 -20.87 -8.34
N PRO A 411 15.97 -22.21 -8.40
CA PRO A 411 15.77 -22.99 -9.63
C PRO A 411 14.39 -22.68 -10.24
N THR A 412 14.26 -22.93 -11.54
CA THR A 412 13.03 -22.69 -12.28
C THR A 412 11.84 -23.37 -11.60
N GLY A 413 10.76 -22.62 -11.36
CA GLY A 413 9.52 -23.13 -10.78
C GLY A 413 9.36 -22.96 -9.27
N SER A 414 10.45 -22.80 -8.50
CA SER A 414 10.38 -22.49 -7.07
C SER A 414 11.06 -21.17 -6.68
N GLY A 415 12.10 -20.77 -7.42
CA GLY A 415 12.87 -19.55 -7.10
C GLY A 415 13.62 -19.60 -5.77
N ALA A 416 13.68 -20.76 -5.11
CA ALA A 416 14.15 -20.89 -3.75
C ALA A 416 15.57 -20.35 -3.52
N ALA A 417 16.50 -20.58 -4.44
CA ALA A 417 17.86 -20.09 -4.32
C ALA A 417 17.94 -18.55 -4.50
N THR A 418 17.19 -18.00 -5.46
CA THR A 418 17.13 -16.53 -5.65
C THR A 418 16.46 -15.85 -4.45
N LEU A 419 15.35 -16.40 -3.94
CA LEU A 419 14.66 -15.88 -2.76
C LEU A 419 15.55 -15.94 -1.52
N GLU A 420 16.26 -17.05 -1.31
CA GLU A 420 17.18 -17.20 -0.18
C GLU A 420 18.36 -16.22 -0.26
N GLN A 421 18.93 -16.03 -1.46
CA GLN A 421 19.98 -15.02 -1.66
C GLN A 421 19.48 -13.62 -1.30
N MET A 422 18.27 -13.25 -1.73
CA MET A 422 17.66 -11.96 -1.37
C MET A 422 17.39 -11.86 0.14
N ARG A 423 16.92 -12.95 0.77
CA ARG A 423 16.65 -13.01 2.20
C ARG A 423 17.92 -12.76 3.01
N LEU A 424 18.98 -13.51 2.74
CA LEU A 424 20.26 -13.39 3.45
C LEU A 424 20.88 -12.00 3.31
N ALA A 425 20.90 -11.45 2.09
CA ALA A 425 21.40 -10.09 1.86
C ALA A 425 20.58 -9.04 2.60
N THR A 426 19.26 -9.21 2.66
CA THR A 426 18.36 -8.28 3.36
C THR A 426 18.51 -8.38 4.88
N GLU A 427 18.59 -9.58 5.43
CA GLU A 427 18.79 -9.80 6.87
C GLU A 427 20.13 -9.24 7.33
N GLN A 428 21.21 -9.50 6.60
CA GLN A 428 22.52 -8.95 6.90
C GLN A 428 22.50 -7.41 6.93
N TYR A 429 21.77 -6.77 6.02
CA TYR A 429 21.55 -5.33 6.01
C TYR A 429 20.75 -4.86 7.23
N LEU A 430 19.64 -5.53 7.55
CA LEU A 430 18.75 -5.17 8.66
C LEU A 430 19.38 -5.41 10.04
N ASP A 431 20.40 -6.26 10.13
CA ASP A 431 21.15 -6.54 11.34
C ASP A 431 22.32 -5.56 11.58
N GLN A 432 22.50 -4.56 10.71
CA GLN A 432 23.38 -3.44 11.00
C GLN A 432 22.75 -2.55 12.09
N GLU A 433 23.58 -2.00 12.97
CA GLU A 433 23.13 -1.23 14.14
C GLU A 433 22.37 0.05 13.73
N ASP A 434 22.81 0.70 12.66
CA ASP A 434 22.15 1.90 12.14
C ASP A 434 20.75 1.57 11.57
N GLN A 435 20.60 0.43 10.87
CA GLN A 435 19.30 0.01 10.35
C GLN A 435 18.36 -0.41 11.48
N ARG A 436 18.84 -1.15 12.49
CA ARG A 436 18.04 -1.46 13.69
C ARG A 436 17.52 -0.20 14.38
N THR A 437 18.38 0.79 14.56
CA THR A 437 17.99 2.08 15.16
C THR A 437 16.91 2.77 14.33
N LYS A 438 17.11 2.90 13.01
CA LYS A 438 16.10 3.47 12.10
C LYS A 438 14.78 2.72 12.13
N ILE A 439 14.80 1.39 12.19
CA ILE A 439 13.59 0.56 12.28
C ILE A 439 12.84 0.83 13.58
N THR A 440 13.54 0.84 14.73
CA THR A 440 12.91 1.12 16.02
C THR A 440 12.34 2.54 16.08
N GLU A 441 13.04 3.55 15.56
CA GLU A 441 12.54 4.93 15.49
C GLU A 441 11.31 5.07 14.58
N ALA A 442 11.34 4.43 13.41
CA ALA A 442 10.21 4.37 12.50
C ALA A 442 9.00 3.68 13.16
N ALA A 443 9.21 2.51 13.76
CA ALA A 443 8.16 1.75 14.42
C ALA A 443 7.54 2.53 15.60
N ARG A 444 8.35 3.17 16.46
CA ARG A 444 7.85 4.04 17.54
C ARG A 444 7.00 5.19 17.00
N THR A 445 7.43 5.83 15.92
CA THR A 445 6.68 6.92 15.29
C THR A 445 5.33 6.44 14.75
N LEU A 446 5.32 5.30 14.05
CA LEU A 446 4.12 4.70 13.49
C LEU A 446 3.14 4.26 14.58
N VAL A 447 3.62 3.59 15.63
CA VAL A 447 2.80 3.16 16.77
C VAL A 447 2.20 4.36 17.49
N ARG A 448 3.00 5.41 17.76
CA ARG A 448 2.50 6.62 18.40
C ARG A 448 1.34 7.25 17.61
N ILE A 449 1.51 7.45 16.31
CA ILE A 449 0.46 8.05 15.45
C ILE A 449 -0.78 7.16 15.41
N ARG A 450 -0.61 5.85 15.20
CA ARG A 450 -1.73 4.90 15.16
C ARG A 450 -2.51 4.86 16.49
N ARG A 451 -1.82 4.88 17.62
CA ARG A 451 -2.46 4.85 18.95
C ARG A 451 -3.25 6.12 19.22
N GLU A 452 -2.75 7.31 18.87
CA GLU A 452 -3.54 8.55 18.98
C GLU A 452 -4.81 8.49 18.12
N ARG A 453 -4.69 7.98 16.88
CA ARG A 453 -5.84 7.79 16.00
C ARG A 453 -6.83 6.76 16.54
N SER A 454 -6.36 5.69 17.18
CA SER A 454 -7.21 4.67 17.80
C SER A 454 -8.00 5.16 19.02
N LYS A 455 -7.75 6.38 19.52
CA LYS A 455 -8.61 7.02 20.52
C LYS A 455 -9.81 7.73 19.90
N THR A 456 -9.82 7.90 18.58
CA THR A 456 -10.85 8.66 17.85
C THR A 456 -11.86 7.74 17.20
N GLU A 457 -13.09 8.20 17.02
CA GLU A 457 -14.15 7.41 16.37
C GLU A 457 -13.84 7.07 14.90
N ARG A 458 -13.04 7.88 14.20
CA ARG A 458 -12.64 7.63 12.81
C ARG A 458 -11.85 6.34 12.65
N TRP A 459 -11.26 5.82 13.73
CA TRP A 459 -10.59 4.53 13.72
C TRP A 459 -11.52 3.38 13.32
N GLU A 460 -12.80 3.46 13.66
CA GLU A 460 -13.78 2.42 13.37
C GLU A 460 -13.99 2.21 11.87
N SER A 461 -14.14 3.30 11.12
CA SER A 461 -14.23 3.23 9.67
C SER A 461 -12.88 2.93 9.04
N PHE A 462 -11.77 3.46 9.58
CA PHE A 462 -10.44 3.30 9.00
C PHE A 462 -9.84 1.89 9.17
N ALA A 463 -10.06 1.22 10.31
CA ALA A 463 -9.42 -0.05 10.65
C ALA A 463 -10.42 -1.21 10.83
N VAL A 464 -11.57 -0.98 11.47
CA VAL A 464 -12.44 -2.08 11.97
C VAL A 464 -13.66 -2.39 11.09
N ASP A 465 -13.84 -1.66 9.98
CA ASP A 465 -14.95 -1.84 9.02
C ASP A 465 -16.36 -1.71 9.60
N VAL A 466 -16.49 -0.78 10.54
CA VAL A 466 -17.80 -0.40 11.05
C VAL A 466 -18.53 0.43 10.00
N THR A 467 -19.78 0.07 9.77
CA THR A 467 -20.77 0.90 9.06
C THR A 467 -21.95 1.18 9.97
N TYR A 468 -22.86 2.04 9.52
CA TYR A 468 -23.99 2.47 10.32
C TYR A 468 -25.29 2.28 9.56
N ARG A 469 -26.32 1.79 10.24
CA ARG A 469 -27.68 1.66 9.75
C ARG A 469 -28.62 2.35 10.72
N CYS A 470 -29.54 3.14 10.20
CA CYS A 470 -30.57 3.74 11.03
C CYS A 470 -31.49 2.65 11.61
N PRO A 471 -31.66 2.57 12.94
CA PRO A 471 -32.55 1.58 13.57
C PRO A 471 -34.03 1.95 13.42
N ASN A 472 -34.35 3.18 13.04
CA ASN A 472 -35.71 3.63 12.82
C ASN A 472 -36.35 2.85 11.66
N PRO A 473 -37.46 2.10 11.88
CA PRO A 473 -38.14 1.33 10.85
C PRO A 473 -38.56 2.16 9.63
N GLU A 474 -38.90 3.44 9.84
CA GLU A 474 -39.26 4.33 8.75
C GLU A 474 -38.08 4.60 7.81
N CYS A 475 -36.85 4.42 8.27
CA CYS A 475 -35.62 4.59 7.49
C CYS A 475 -35.10 3.26 6.90
N ALA A 476 -35.87 2.17 6.95
CA ALA A 476 -35.40 0.83 6.56
C ALA A 476 -34.88 0.71 5.11
N LEU A 477 -35.33 1.59 4.21
CA LEU A 477 -34.90 1.63 2.79
C LEU A 477 -33.63 2.46 2.56
N MET A 478 -33.08 3.13 3.58
CA MET A 478 -31.87 3.92 3.46
C MET A 478 -30.62 3.03 3.36
N PRO A 479 -29.62 3.40 2.53
CA PRO A 479 -28.37 2.68 2.45
C PRO A 479 -27.58 2.76 3.77
N LEU A 480 -26.60 1.87 3.93
CA LEU A 480 -25.63 1.95 5.03
C LEU A 480 -24.82 3.25 4.92
N TYR A 481 -24.67 3.96 6.04
CA TYR A 481 -23.75 5.08 6.17
C TYR A 481 -22.34 4.55 6.43
N LYS A 482 -21.35 5.12 5.76
CA LYS A 482 -19.96 4.64 5.82
C LYS A 482 -19.24 5.18 7.03
N THR A 483 -19.62 6.37 7.49
CA THR A 483 -19.03 7.03 8.65
C THR A 483 -20.11 7.41 9.66
N ARG A 484 -19.69 7.58 10.91
CA ARG A 484 -20.59 8.02 11.98
C ARG A 484 -21.07 9.45 11.76
N ASP A 485 -20.22 10.32 11.22
CA ASP A 485 -20.58 11.71 10.87
C ASP A 485 -21.68 11.76 9.79
N GLU A 486 -21.59 10.94 8.74
CA GLU A 486 -22.66 10.79 7.76
C GLU A 486 -23.97 10.33 8.42
N PHE A 487 -23.88 9.38 9.36
CA PHE A 487 -25.05 8.89 10.08
C PHE A 487 -25.63 9.96 11.03
N ARG A 488 -24.79 10.71 11.73
CA ARG A 488 -25.19 11.85 12.57
C ARG A 488 -25.94 12.89 11.77
N LYS A 489 -25.38 13.32 10.63
CA LYS A 489 -26.03 14.26 9.71
C LYS A 489 -27.42 13.75 9.30
N HIS A 490 -27.57 12.46 9.03
CA HIS A 490 -28.89 11.89 8.75
C HIS A 490 -29.87 12.01 9.93
N VAL A 491 -29.41 11.76 11.16
CA VAL A 491 -30.23 11.84 12.37
C VAL A 491 -30.65 13.29 12.66
N GLU A 492 -29.74 14.25 12.48
CA GLU A 492 -29.93 15.68 12.77
C GLU A 492 -30.64 16.46 11.66
N LEU A 493 -30.98 15.82 10.53
CA LEU A 493 -31.64 16.49 9.40
C LEU A 493 -32.95 17.19 9.83
N PRO A 494 -33.09 18.52 9.66
CA PRO A 494 -34.29 19.26 10.04
C PRO A 494 -35.54 18.76 9.30
N GLY A 495 -36.63 18.52 10.03
CA GLY A 495 -37.87 17.94 9.49
C GLY A 495 -37.82 16.43 9.24
N GLY A 496 -36.81 15.74 9.77
CA GLY A 496 -36.59 14.30 9.63
C GLY A 496 -37.51 13.40 10.47
N ARG A 497 -37.39 12.10 10.23
CA ARG A 497 -38.15 11.00 10.89
C ARG A 497 -37.69 10.71 12.34
N HIS A 498 -36.83 11.55 12.91
CA HIS A 498 -36.14 11.32 14.20
C HIS A 498 -36.49 12.41 15.23
N THR A 499 -37.76 12.77 15.32
CA THR A 499 -38.26 13.76 16.29
C THR A 499 -38.26 13.18 17.71
N GLY A 500 -37.66 13.88 18.68
CA GLY A 500 -37.68 13.50 20.09
C GLY A 500 -36.42 12.82 20.64
N ILE A 501 -35.32 12.77 19.87
CA ILE A 501 -34.01 12.44 20.42
C ILE A 501 -33.44 13.72 21.06
N GLU A 502 -33.33 13.75 22.39
CA GLU A 502 -32.67 14.86 23.11
C GLU A 502 -31.17 14.91 22.75
N GLU A 503 -30.54 16.09 22.87
CA GLU A 503 -29.11 16.27 22.57
C GLU A 503 -28.23 15.26 23.35
N ASP A 504 -28.60 14.94 24.58
CA ASP A 504 -27.88 13.98 25.43
C ASP A 504 -28.08 12.50 24.98
N GLY A 505 -29.14 12.21 24.20
CA GLY A 505 -29.49 10.86 23.73
C GLY A 505 -28.97 10.52 22.33
N ILE A 506 -28.41 11.49 21.60
CA ILE A 506 -27.99 11.27 20.21
C ILE A 506 -26.85 10.27 20.08
N GLU A 507 -25.90 10.29 21.01
CA GLU A 507 -24.74 9.40 20.96
C GLU A 507 -25.13 7.94 21.15
N ASP A 508 -26.07 7.68 22.05
CA ASP A 508 -26.61 6.35 22.30
C ASP A 508 -27.40 5.86 21.09
N PHE A 509 -28.24 6.71 20.50
CA PHE A 509 -28.93 6.38 19.26
C PHE A 509 -27.94 5.99 18.15
N LEU A 510 -26.90 6.80 17.93
CA LEU A 510 -25.88 6.50 16.92
C LEU A 510 -25.14 5.19 17.21
N ASN A 511 -24.93 4.85 18.50
CA ASN A 511 -24.33 3.56 18.89
C ASN A 511 -25.22 2.37 18.52
N THR A 512 -26.54 2.48 18.66
CA THR A 512 -27.47 1.40 18.27
C THR A 512 -27.49 1.12 16.77
N GLY A 513 -27.14 2.13 15.96
CA GLY A 513 -27.04 1.99 14.50
C GLY A 513 -25.74 1.35 14.01
N ARG A 514 -24.76 1.13 14.90
CA ARG A 514 -23.46 0.55 14.57
C ARG A 514 -23.59 -0.88 14.06
N ARG A 515 -22.93 -1.22 12.95
CA ARG A 515 -22.92 -2.54 12.33
C ARG A 515 -21.51 -2.92 11.90
N TRP A 516 -21.12 -4.16 12.18
CA TRP A 516 -19.92 -4.76 11.61
C TRP A 516 -20.20 -5.15 10.16
N MET A 517 -19.35 -4.75 9.22
CA MET A 517 -19.36 -5.34 7.88
C MET A 517 -18.80 -6.77 8.03
N ARG A 518 -19.66 -7.78 7.79
CA ARG A 518 -19.26 -9.19 7.70
C ARG A 518 -18.97 -9.54 6.26
#